data_AF-A0A2S6TPA5-F1
#
_entry.id   AF-A0A2S6TPA5-F1
#
_cell.length_a   1.000
_cell.length_b   1.000
_cell.length_c   1.000
_cell.angle_alpha   90.00
_cell.angle_beta   90.00
_cell.angle_gamma   90.00
#
_symmetry.space_group_name_H-M   'P 1'
#
loop_
_entity.id
_entity.type
_entity.pdbx_description
1 polymer ?
#
loop_
_entity_poly.entity_id
_entity_poly.type
_entity_poly.pdbx_seq_one_letter_code
_entity_poly.pdbx_strand_id
1 'polypeptide(L)'
;VLCAAMVLGFFKIGLLSPLGSAMLSEFERLNATKIKGLSSTLKISDSGLWLRQAYKKNQSVIHSTKLRLSGNIIKLEDVTVFVYEGKNKYSQRISAQKADLEDGFWYLQKAWIHKRNSDLPQFQKEMWLPTDITLEKVHDSFAQPETLSFWDLPDFIEDLDKAGFSALRHRLYWHSLLATPLLLIAMVLIAATFTIKQSIRTNSGYLVIGGVLTGFLLYFISDLITALGFRQSIPIVLAAWAPSGICFLLGLAMVFHLEDG
;
A
#
# COMPACT_ATOMS: atom_id res chain seq x y z
N VAL A 1 -34.01 3.17 4.30
CA VAL A 1 -32.74 3.14 5.08
C VAL A 1 -31.60 2.49 4.30
N LEU A 2 -31.79 1.31 3.69
CA LEU A 2 -30.74 0.65 2.89
C LEU A 2 -30.21 1.51 1.72
N CYS A 3 -31.09 2.20 0.97
CA CYS A 3 -30.65 3.15 -0.07
C CYS A 3 -29.80 4.29 0.51
N ALA A 4 -30.11 4.79 1.70
CA ALA A 4 -29.31 5.82 2.35
C ALA A 4 -27.93 5.29 2.76
N ALA A 5 -27.85 4.04 3.24
CA ALA A 5 -26.57 3.38 3.55
C ALA A 5 -25.71 3.19 2.28
N MET A 6 -26.34 2.84 1.16
CA MET A 6 -25.67 2.72 -0.13
C MET A 6 -25.11 4.08 -0.61
N VAL A 7 -25.92 5.15 -0.53
CA VAL A 7 -25.48 6.51 -0.88
C VAL A 7 -24.34 6.97 0.03
N LEU A 8 -24.41 6.71 1.33
CA LEU A 8 -23.31 6.99 2.27
C LEU A 8 -22.05 6.19 1.93
N GLY A 9 -22.19 4.95 1.45
CA GLY A 9 -21.07 4.13 0.98
C GLY A 9 -20.36 4.76 -0.21
N PHE A 10 -21.11 5.17 -1.24
CA PHE A 10 -20.52 5.87 -2.38
C PHE A 10 -19.94 7.24 -2.00
N PHE A 11 -20.60 7.98 -1.10
CA PHE A 11 -20.07 9.23 -0.56
C PHE A 11 -18.74 9.01 0.18
N LYS A 12 -18.62 7.92 0.93
CA LYS A 12 -17.36 7.56 1.59
C LYS A 12 -16.24 7.30 0.59
N ILE A 13 -16.52 6.54 -0.47
CA ILE A 13 -15.52 6.23 -1.51
C ILE A 13 -15.13 7.50 -2.27
N GLY A 14 -16.11 8.31 -2.68
CA GLY A 14 -15.87 9.47 -3.55
C GLY A 14 -15.27 10.68 -2.84
N LEU A 15 -15.59 10.90 -1.55
CA LEU A 15 -15.21 12.13 -0.84
C LEU A 15 -14.38 11.88 0.42
N LEU A 16 -14.83 10.99 1.31
CA LEU A 16 -14.14 10.76 2.58
C LEU A 16 -12.78 10.05 2.40
N SER A 17 -12.69 9.09 1.46
CA SER A 17 -11.45 8.36 1.20
C SER A 17 -10.35 9.29 0.64
N PRO A 18 -10.59 10.10 -0.42
CA PRO A 18 -9.59 11.06 -0.89
C PRO A 18 -9.16 12.07 0.18
N LEU A 19 -10.12 12.58 0.96
CA LEU A 19 -9.82 13.51 2.05
C LEU A 19 -8.93 12.86 3.13
N GLY A 20 -9.29 11.64 3.56
CA GLY A 20 -8.53 10.88 4.55
C GLY A 20 -7.12 10.54 4.06
N SER A 21 -6.99 10.09 2.81
CA SER A 21 -5.70 9.80 2.17
C SER A 21 -4.82 11.06 2.10
N ALA A 22 -5.37 12.21 1.71
CA ALA A 22 -4.62 13.46 1.65
C ALA A 22 -4.08 13.88 3.02
N MET A 23 -4.92 13.79 4.07
CA MET A 23 -4.51 14.10 5.44
C MET A 23 -3.45 13.12 5.95
N LEU A 24 -3.61 11.82 5.69
CA LEU A 24 -2.67 10.79 6.11
C LEU A 24 -1.33 10.91 5.37
N SER A 25 -1.35 11.21 4.08
CA SER A 25 -0.16 11.44 3.26
C SER A 25 0.64 12.64 3.77
N GLU A 26 -0.03 13.74 4.11
CA GLU A 26 0.61 14.92 4.70
C GLU A 26 1.21 14.61 6.08
N PHE A 27 0.49 13.84 6.91
CA PHE A 27 0.99 13.39 8.20
C PHE A 27 2.25 12.54 8.05
N GLU A 28 2.24 11.53 7.17
CA GLU A 28 3.41 10.68 6.90
C GLU A 28 4.59 11.48 6.36
N ARG A 29 4.34 12.47 5.48
CA ARG A 29 5.39 13.38 4.98
C ARG A 29 6.06 14.17 6.09
N LEU A 30 5.27 14.71 7.02
CA LEU A 30 5.79 15.46 8.17
C LEU A 30 6.51 14.54 9.16
N ASN A 31 5.99 13.34 9.40
CA ASN A 31 6.56 12.35 10.30
C ASN A 31 7.92 11.83 9.78
N ALA A 32 8.00 11.51 8.49
CA ALA A 32 9.24 11.06 7.85
C ALA A 32 10.35 12.12 7.92
N THR A 33 10.01 13.39 7.70
CA THR A 33 10.98 14.49 7.66
C THR A 33 11.41 14.99 9.04
N LYS A 34 10.48 15.12 10.00
CA LYS A 34 10.76 15.71 11.31
C LYS A 34 11.13 14.71 12.40
N ILE A 35 10.59 13.49 12.35
CA ILE A 35 10.74 12.51 13.45
C ILE A 35 11.75 11.43 13.10
N LYS A 36 11.68 10.86 11.88
CA LYS A 36 12.57 9.76 11.47
C LYS A 36 13.86 10.22 10.75
N GLY A 37 13.94 11.46 10.28
CA GLY A 37 15.09 11.97 9.54
C GLY A 37 15.36 11.25 8.21
N LEU A 38 14.42 10.41 7.75
CA LEU A 38 14.52 9.62 6.52
C LEU A 38 14.33 10.56 5.33
N SER A 39 15.43 10.97 4.70
CA SER A 39 15.44 11.84 3.51
C SER A 39 15.27 11.08 2.20
N SER A 40 15.10 9.75 2.27
CA SER A 40 15.05 8.85 1.14
C SER A 40 13.60 8.72 0.67
N THR A 41 13.28 9.29 -0.49
CA THR A 41 11.96 9.16 -1.11
C THR A 41 12.07 8.23 -2.31
N LEU A 42 11.29 7.15 -2.30
CA LEU A 42 11.11 6.25 -3.43
C LEU A 42 9.86 6.70 -4.20
N LYS A 43 9.96 6.84 -5.52
CA LYS A 43 8.82 7.13 -6.41
C LYS A 43 8.83 6.15 -7.58
N ILE A 44 7.67 5.56 -7.85
CA ILE A 44 7.44 4.72 -9.04
C ILE A 44 6.63 5.55 -10.03
N SER A 45 6.93 5.39 -11.31
CA SER A 45 6.17 5.96 -12.43
C SER A 45 6.21 4.98 -13.61
N ASP A 46 5.42 5.24 -14.65
CA ASP A 46 5.49 4.56 -15.96
C ASP A 46 6.93 4.43 -16.53
N SER A 47 7.84 5.34 -16.15
CA SER A 47 9.24 5.36 -16.62
C SER A 47 10.20 4.45 -15.83
N GLY A 48 9.70 3.73 -14.82
CA GLY A 48 10.48 2.85 -13.95
C GLY A 48 10.68 3.40 -12.53
N LEU A 49 11.63 2.80 -11.81
CA LEU A 49 11.90 3.07 -10.40
C LEU A 49 12.87 4.25 -10.25
N TRP A 50 12.49 5.25 -9.45
CA TRP A 50 13.38 6.31 -8.99
C TRP A 50 13.65 6.20 -7.49
N LEU A 51 14.91 6.00 -7.15
CA LEU A 51 15.40 5.87 -5.78
C LEU A 51 16.36 7.02 -5.47
N ARG A 52 16.02 7.85 -4.48
CA ARG A 52 16.96 8.80 -3.90
C ARG A 52 17.54 8.22 -2.61
N GLN A 53 18.84 8.00 -2.59
CA GLN A 53 19.56 7.55 -1.40
C GLN A 53 20.62 8.58 -0.98
N ALA A 54 20.84 8.69 0.32
CA ALA A 54 21.94 9.44 0.89
C ALA A 54 22.82 8.47 1.68
N TYR A 55 24.12 8.41 1.33
CA TYR A 55 25.09 7.60 2.05
C TYR A 55 26.20 8.51 2.59
N LYS A 56 26.31 8.60 3.92
CA LYS A 56 27.19 9.53 4.63
C LYS A 56 26.98 10.99 4.17
N LYS A 57 27.94 11.55 3.42
CA LYS A 57 27.90 12.93 2.90
C LYS A 57 27.50 13.04 1.43
N ASN A 58 27.34 11.91 0.74
CA ASN A 58 27.05 11.87 -0.68
C ASN A 58 25.58 11.51 -0.91
N GLN A 59 25.00 12.08 -1.96
CA GLN A 59 23.66 11.74 -2.41
C GLN A 59 23.75 11.05 -3.76
N SER A 60 22.94 10.02 -3.98
CA SER A 60 22.79 9.44 -5.30
C SER A 60 21.33 9.24 -5.65
N VAL A 61 21.03 9.47 -6.93
CA VAL A 61 19.73 9.22 -7.53
C VAL A 61 19.90 8.07 -8.50
N ILE A 62 19.22 6.96 -8.22
CA ILE A 62 19.23 5.75 -9.02
C ILE A 62 17.92 5.70 -9.79
N HIS A 63 18.00 5.55 -11.10
CA HIS A 63 16.89 5.28 -11.99
C HIS A 63 17.07 3.89 -12.58
N SER A 64 16.00 3.10 -12.64
CA SER A 64 15.99 1.80 -13.29
C SER A 64 14.74 1.66 -14.12
N THR A 65 14.89 1.19 -15.36
CA THR A 65 13.74 1.02 -16.26
C THR A 65 12.92 -0.21 -15.86
N LYS A 66 13.58 -1.29 -15.43
CA LYS A 66 12.91 -2.51 -14.95
C LYS A 66 13.52 -2.97 -13.63
N LEU A 67 12.69 -3.59 -12.80
CA LEU A 67 13.11 -4.28 -11.59
C LEU A 67 12.54 -5.69 -11.62
N ARG A 68 13.33 -6.65 -11.14
CA ARG A 68 12.93 -8.04 -10.93
C ARG A 68 13.28 -8.44 -9.49
N LEU A 69 12.32 -9.01 -8.80
CA LEU A 69 12.54 -9.70 -7.53
C LEU A 69 12.76 -11.18 -7.83
N SER A 70 13.94 -11.69 -7.50
CA SER A 70 14.27 -13.11 -7.62
C SER A 70 14.54 -13.67 -6.22
N GLY A 71 13.48 -14.10 -5.54
CA GLY A 71 13.55 -14.46 -4.12
C GLY A 71 13.73 -13.22 -3.25
N ASN A 72 14.81 -13.19 -2.45
CA ASN A 72 15.12 -12.09 -1.52
C ASN A 72 16.12 -11.07 -2.08
N ILE A 73 16.38 -11.09 -3.40
CA ILE A 73 17.36 -10.22 -4.05
C ILE A 73 16.64 -9.32 -5.05
N ILE A 74 16.86 -8.00 -4.92
CA ILE A 74 16.36 -7.01 -5.88
C ILE A 74 17.35 -6.93 -7.03
N LYS A 75 16.88 -7.15 -8.25
CA LYS A 75 17.67 -6.99 -9.48
C LYS A 75 17.09 -5.87 -10.32
N LEU A 76 17.91 -4.91 -10.66
CA LEU A 76 17.58 -3.77 -11.50
C LEU A 76 18.15 -3.99 -12.90
N GLU A 77 17.42 -3.62 -13.95
CA GLU A 77 17.88 -3.64 -15.35
C GLU A 77 17.83 -2.23 -15.94
N ASP A 78 18.83 -1.90 -16.76
CA ASP A 78 19.01 -0.57 -17.38
C ASP A 78 19.07 0.55 -16.33
N VAL A 79 20.15 0.51 -15.54
CA VAL A 79 20.32 1.35 -14.36
C VAL A 79 21.14 2.58 -14.68
N THR A 80 20.63 3.75 -14.34
CA THR A 80 21.36 5.02 -14.37
C THR A 80 21.50 5.56 -12.95
N VAL A 81 22.73 5.78 -12.49
CA VAL A 81 23.02 6.38 -11.20
C VAL A 81 23.63 7.76 -11.40
N PHE A 82 23.01 8.79 -10.84
CA PHE A 82 23.57 10.13 -10.72
C PHE A 82 24.15 10.30 -9.32
N VAL A 83 25.45 10.54 -9.24
CA VAL A 83 26.15 10.72 -7.96
C VAL A 83 26.45 12.20 -7.73
N TYR A 84 26.09 12.68 -6.56
CA TYR A 84 26.28 14.04 -6.09
C TYR A 84 27.17 14.05 -4.85
N GLU A 85 28.12 14.98 -4.84
CA GLU A 85 28.99 15.26 -3.71
C GLU A 85 28.36 16.39 -2.87
N GLY A 86 28.06 16.13 -1.60
CA GLY A 86 27.35 17.07 -0.73
C GLY A 86 25.89 17.31 -1.14
N LYS A 87 25.39 18.54 -0.97
CA LYS A 87 23.96 18.87 -1.15
C LYS A 87 23.49 18.99 -2.60
N ASN A 88 24.34 19.38 -3.55
CA ASN A 88 23.91 19.67 -4.94
C ASN A 88 25.03 19.63 -6.01
N LYS A 89 26.25 19.16 -5.68
CA LYS A 89 27.34 19.17 -6.67
C LYS A 89 27.37 17.86 -7.44
N TYR A 90 26.86 17.87 -8.67
CA TYR A 90 26.94 16.72 -9.56
C TYR A 90 28.41 16.30 -9.78
N SER A 91 28.70 15.01 -9.59
CA SER A 91 30.04 14.43 -9.67
C SER A 91 30.19 13.53 -10.90
N GLN A 92 29.32 12.55 -11.04
CA GLN A 92 29.41 11.55 -12.10
C GLN A 92 28.05 10.88 -12.39
N ARG A 93 27.93 10.33 -13.60
CA ARG A 93 26.83 9.46 -14.03
C ARG A 93 27.39 8.07 -14.30
N ILE A 94 26.77 7.06 -13.72
CA ILE A 94 27.09 5.66 -13.92
C ILE A 94 25.92 5.05 -14.68
N SER A 95 26.17 4.41 -15.82
CA SER A 95 25.16 3.68 -16.57
C SER A 95 25.54 2.20 -16.58
N ALA A 96 24.71 1.33 -16.00
CA ALA A 96 25.00 -0.08 -15.85
C ALA A 96 23.88 -0.91 -16.48
N GLN A 97 24.23 -2.08 -17.03
CA GLN A 97 23.25 -2.97 -17.64
C GLN A 97 22.36 -3.61 -16.56
N LYS A 98 22.95 -3.98 -15.42
CA LYS A 98 22.25 -4.59 -14.29
C LYS A 98 22.77 -4.07 -12.97
N ALA A 99 21.92 -4.03 -11.94
CA ALA A 99 22.35 -3.82 -10.56
C ALA A 99 21.63 -4.77 -9.61
N ASP A 100 22.36 -5.57 -8.85
CA ASP A 100 21.80 -6.46 -7.84
C ASP A 100 21.99 -5.83 -6.46
N LEU A 101 20.95 -5.84 -5.61
CA LEU A 101 21.04 -5.35 -4.23
C LEU A 101 21.65 -6.45 -3.35
N GLU A 102 22.83 -6.16 -2.82
CA GLU A 102 23.53 -6.96 -1.81
C GLU A 102 23.50 -6.22 -0.46
N ASP A 103 23.98 -6.86 0.60
CA ASP A 103 24.00 -6.26 1.95
C ASP A 103 24.87 -4.99 2.00
N GLY A 104 24.21 -3.83 1.93
CA GLY A 104 24.84 -2.51 2.00
C GLY A 104 25.48 -2.02 0.69
N PHE A 105 25.32 -2.75 -0.43
CA PHE A 105 25.90 -2.36 -1.72
C PHE A 105 24.97 -2.69 -2.90
N TRP A 106 24.98 -1.83 -3.91
CA TRP A 106 24.50 -2.15 -5.24
C TRP A 106 25.66 -2.73 -6.07
N TYR A 107 25.54 -4.00 -6.45
CA TYR A 107 26.46 -4.68 -7.36
C TYR A 107 26.08 -4.39 -8.81
N LEU A 108 26.79 -3.46 -9.43
CA LEU A 108 26.57 -2.99 -10.80
C LEU A 108 27.42 -3.80 -11.78
N GLN A 109 26.77 -4.34 -12.83
CA GLN A 109 27.42 -5.09 -13.90
C GLN A 109 27.51 -4.27 -15.18
N LYS A 110 28.69 -4.29 -15.82
CA LYS A 110 29.01 -3.57 -17.06
C LYS A 110 28.67 -2.09 -16.96
N ALA A 111 29.31 -1.43 -16.00
CA ALA A 111 29.11 -0.02 -15.69
C ALA A 111 29.99 0.89 -16.55
N TRP A 112 29.39 1.91 -17.14
CA TRP A 112 30.04 3.02 -17.83
C TRP A 112 29.99 4.27 -16.96
N ILE A 113 31.15 4.76 -16.55
CA ILE A 113 31.28 5.90 -15.65
C ILE A 113 31.65 7.14 -16.46
N HIS A 114 30.80 8.14 -16.39
CA HIS A 114 30.96 9.46 -17.00
C HIS A 114 31.21 10.47 -15.89
N LYS A 115 32.47 10.88 -15.70
CA LYS A 115 32.84 11.89 -14.71
C LYS A 115 32.68 13.28 -15.29
N ARG A 116 32.28 14.25 -14.46
CA ARG A 116 32.10 15.65 -14.92
C ARG A 116 33.34 16.27 -15.56
N ASN A 117 34.54 15.91 -15.08
CA ASN A 117 35.82 16.51 -15.49
C ASN A 117 36.63 15.61 -16.44
N SER A 118 36.02 14.62 -17.09
CA SER A 118 36.70 13.69 -18.00
C SER A 118 35.85 13.45 -19.23
N ASP A 119 36.41 13.69 -20.41
CA ASP A 119 35.70 13.50 -21.69
C ASP A 119 35.56 12.03 -22.08
N LEU A 120 36.43 11.16 -21.54
CA LEU A 120 36.41 9.73 -21.85
C LEU A 120 35.63 8.94 -20.79
N PRO A 121 34.65 8.10 -21.21
CA PRO A 121 33.93 7.23 -20.29
C PRO A 121 34.81 6.06 -19.86
N GLN A 122 34.75 5.71 -18.57
CA GLN A 122 35.48 4.58 -18.01
C GLN A 122 34.56 3.35 -17.92
N PHE A 123 34.96 2.27 -18.59
CA PHE A 123 34.24 0.99 -18.47
C PHE A 123 34.76 0.19 -17.28
N GLN A 124 33.83 -0.30 -16.46
CA GLN A 124 34.09 -1.26 -15.40
C GLN A 124 33.17 -2.46 -15.56
N LYS A 125 33.75 -3.66 -15.57
CA LYS A 125 32.97 -4.90 -15.69
C LYS A 125 32.07 -5.09 -14.48
N GLU A 126 32.57 -4.77 -13.29
CA GLU A 126 31.93 -4.98 -12.00
C GLU A 126 32.25 -3.79 -11.10
N MET A 127 31.24 -3.27 -10.40
CA MET A 127 31.37 -2.11 -9.52
C MET A 127 30.43 -2.25 -8.32
N TRP A 128 30.90 -1.90 -7.13
CA TRP A 128 30.07 -1.84 -5.93
C TRP A 128 29.81 -0.39 -5.54
N LEU A 129 28.53 -0.04 -5.42
CA LEU A 129 28.10 1.28 -4.95
C LEU A 129 27.49 1.14 -3.55
N PRO A 130 28.08 1.74 -2.50
CA PRO A 130 27.53 1.64 -1.15
C PRO A 130 26.13 2.23 -1.06
N THR A 131 25.27 1.56 -0.31
CA THR A 131 23.89 1.98 -0.05
C THR A 131 23.50 1.68 1.40
N ASP A 132 22.54 2.44 1.92
CA ASP A 132 21.84 2.14 3.18
C ASP A 132 20.42 1.63 2.89
N ILE A 133 20.13 1.29 1.64
CA ILE A 133 18.84 0.76 1.22
C ILE A 133 18.87 -0.76 1.40
N THR A 134 17.98 -1.27 2.24
CA THR A 134 17.75 -2.70 2.42
C THR A 134 16.50 -3.14 1.66
N LEU A 135 16.32 -4.46 1.49
CA LEU A 135 15.11 -5.01 0.91
C LEU A 135 13.85 -4.57 1.69
N GLU A 136 13.90 -4.61 3.04
CA GLU A 136 12.76 -4.15 3.85
C GLU A 136 12.49 -2.66 3.62
N LYS A 137 13.53 -1.82 3.55
CA LYS A 137 13.37 -0.39 3.26
C LYS A 137 12.72 -0.15 1.90
N VAL A 138 13.05 -0.92 0.86
CA VAL A 138 12.40 -0.77 -0.46
C VAL A 138 10.92 -1.17 -0.37
N HIS A 139 10.61 -2.27 0.32
CA HIS A 139 9.23 -2.74 0.50
C HIS A 139 8.38 -1.76 1.33
N ASP A 140 8.93 -1.24 2.43
CA ASP A 140 8.26 -0.31 3.35
C ASP A 140 8.17 1.12 2.82
N SER A 141 9.03 1.49 1.85
CA SER A 141 9.02 2.84 1.27
C SER A 141 7.97 3.05 0.19
N PHE A 142 7.25 2.00 -0.23
CA PHE A 142 6.10 2.20 -1.09
C PHE A 142 4.97 2.88 -0.33
N ALA A 143 4.28 3.81 -1.00
CA ALA A 143 3.14 4.48 -0.41
C ALA A 143 2.14 3.44 0.12
N GLN A 144 1.83 3.55 1.40
CA GLN A 144 0.82 2.69 2.02
C GLN A 144 -0.50 2.88 1.26
N PRO A 145 -1.25 1.80 0.94
CA PRO A 145 -2.49 1.91 0.17
C PRO A 145 -3.48 2.95 0.72
N GLU A 146 -3.49 3.12 2.05
CA GLU A 146 -4.36 4.04 2.78
C GLU A 146 -4.00 5.52 2.57
N THR A 147 -2.77 5.81 2.12
CA THR A 147 -2.28 7.17 1.80
C THR A 147 -2.61 7.61 0.39
N LEU A 148 -3.06 6.69 -0.46
CA LEU A 148 -3.42 6.96 -1.85
C LEU A 148 -4.94 7.16 -1.99
N SER A 149 -5.35 8.08 -2.87
CA SER A 149 -6.77 8.31 -3.07
C SER A 149 -7.39 7.12 -3.82
N PHE A 150 -8.68 6.87 -3.59
CA PHE A 150 -9.40 5.79 -4.29
C PHE A 150 -9.25 5.85 -5.82
N TRP A 151 -9.20 7.06 -6.37
CA TRP A 151 -9.11 7.31 -7.81
C TRP A 151 -7.72 7.03 -8.37
N ASP A 152 -6.68 7.26 -7.56
CA ASP A 152 -5.28 7.06 -7.97
C ASP A 152 -4.82 5.59 -7.76
N LEU A 153 -5.56 4.82 -6.96
CA LEU A 153 -5.22 3.42 -6.64
C LEU A 153 -5.07 2.53 -7.90
N PRO A 154 -6.01 2.52 -8.86
CA PRO A 154 -5.91 1.68 -10.06
C PRO A 154 -4.66 1.95 -10.89
N ASP A 155 -4.37 3.23 -11.16
CA ASP A 155 -3.20 3.63 -11.94
C ASP A 155 -1.91 3.25 -11.21
N PHE A 156 -1.86 3.45 -9.89
CA PHE A 156 -0.72 3.05 -9.07
C PHE A 156 -0.50 1.52 -9.03
N ILE A 157 -1.58 0.74 -9.04
CA ILE A 157 -1.52 -0.72 -9.14
C ILE A 157 -0.92 -1.14 -10.49
N GLU A 158 -1.31 -0.47 -11.58
CA GLU A 158 -0.77 -0.73 -12.91
C GLU A 158 0.72 -0.37 -12.99
N ASP A 159 1.11 0.76 -12.39
CA ASP A 159 2.51 1.20 -12.29
C ASP A 159 3.37 0.18 -11.52
N LEU A 160 2.84 -0.35 -10.41
CA LEU A 160 3.51 -1.41 -9.64
C LEU A 160 3.67 -2.69 -10.46
N ASP A 161 2.62 -3.13 -11.16
CA ASP A 161 2.64 -4.33 -11.99
C ASP A 161 3.64 -4.18 -13.16
N LYS A 162 3.66 -3.01 -13.83
CA LYS A 162 4.63 -2.67 -14.90
C LYS A 162 6.07 -2.62 -14.40
N ALA A 163 6.28 -2.10 -13.18
CA ALA A 163 7.58 -2.03 -12.55
C ALA A 163 8.08 -3.39 -12.00
N GLY A 164 7.25 -4.43 -12.05
CA GLY A 164 7.59 -5.78 -11.60
C GLY A 164 7.42 -6.01 -10.09
N PHE A 165 6.66 -5.15 -9.41
CA PHE A 165 6.31 -5.29 -8.00
C PHE A 165 4.98 -6.01 -7.79
N SER A 166 4.82 -6.63 -6.62
CA SER A 166 3.55 -7.22 -6.20
C SER A 166 2.59 -6.11 -5.73
N ALA A 167 1.57 -5.80 -6.53
CA ALA A 167 0.49 -4.90 -6.15
C ALA A 167 -0.59 -5.56 -5.27
N LEU A 168 -0.29 -6.71 -4.64
CA LEU A 168 -1.26 -7.52 -3.90
C LEU A 168 -1.98 -6.74 -2.81
N ARG A 169 -1.22 -5.99 -1.99
CA ARG A 169 -1.76 -5.22 -0.87
C ARG A 169 -2.67 -4.09 -1.34
N HIS A 170 -2.26 -3.37 -2.38
CA HIS A 170 -3.01 -2.26 -2.98
C HIS A 170 -4.29 -2.76 -3.66
N ARG A 171 -4.23 -3.89 -4.39
CA ARG A 171 -5.40 -4.54 -5.00
C ARG A 171 -6.43 -4.99 -3.96
N LEU A 172 -5.97 -5.60 -2.87
CA LEU A 172 -6.86 -6.04 -1.78
C LEU A 172 -7.57 -4.85 -1.14
N TYR A 173 -6.81 -3.78 -0.84
CA TYR A 173 -7.36 -2.55 -0.27
C TYR A 173 -8.38 -1.88 -1.20
N TRP A 174 -8.08 -1.79 -2.50
CA TRP A 174 -9.01 -1.24 -3.50
C TRP A 174 -10.34 -2.02 -3.55
N HIS A 175 -10.28 -3.35 -3.59
CA HIS A 175 -11.49 -4.19 -3.55
C HIS A 175 -12.25 -4.07 -2.21
N SER A 176 -11.55 -3.93 -1.08
CA SER A 176 -12.18 -3.73 0.22
C SER A 176 -12.94 -2.39 0.28
N LEU A 177 -12.37 -1.35 -0.34
CA LEU A 177 -13.03 -0.06 -0.45
C LEU A 177 -14.30 -0.14 -1.32
N LEU A 178 -14.24 -0.86 -2.45
CA LEU A 178 -15.41 -1.16 -3.29
C LEU A 178 -16.48 -1.99 -2.58
N ALA A 179 -16.10 -2.88 -1.66
CA ALA A 179 -17.03 -3.68 -0.89
C ALA A 179 -17.70 -2.88 0.26
N THR A 180 -17.22 -1.67 0.57
CA THR A 180 -17.73 -0.87 1.68
C THR A 180 -19.23 -0.54 1.61
N PRO A 181 -19.85 -0.18 0.46
CA PRO A 181 -21.28 0.11 0.41
C PRO A 181 -22.12 -1.10 0.81
N LEU A 182 -21.71 -2.30 0.38
CA LEU A 182 -22.33 -3.55 0.81
C LEU A 182 -22.15 -3.79 2.31
N LEU A 183 -20.96 -3.51 2.84
CA LEU A 183 -20.68 -3.59 4.27
C LEU A 183 -21.60 -2.66 5.09
N LEU A 184 -21.83 -1.42 4.63
CA LEU A 184 -22.73 -0.49 5.31
C LEU A 184 -24.17 -0.97 5.30
N ILE A 185 -24.64 -1.54 4.19
CA ILE A 185 -25.97 -2.18 4.10
C ILE A 185 -26.05 -3.33 5.11
N ALA A 186 -25.02 -4.18 5.18
CA ALA A 186 -24.95 -5.28 6.13
C ALA A 186 -25.02 -4.81 7.59
N MET A 187 -24.25 -3.77 7.94
CA MET A 187 -24.28 -3.19 9.29
C MET A 187 -25.66 -2.63 9.65
N VAL A 188 -26.37 -2.03 8.68
CA VAL A 188 -27.75 -1.55 8.88
C VAL A 188 -28.72 -2.72 9.12
N LEU A 189 -28.60 -3.81 8.37
CA LEU A 189 -29.41 -5.02 8.60
C LEU A 189 -29.18 -5.59 10.00
N ILE A 190 -27.91 -5.71 10.40
CA ILE A 190 -27.55 -6.18 11.74
C ILE A 190 -28.06 -5.21 12.82
N ALA A 191 -27.99 -3.89 12.62
CA ALA A 191 -28.55 -2.93 13.57
C ALA A 191 -30.09 -3.03 13.67
N ALA A 192 -30.76 -3.35 12.56
CA ALA A 192 -32.22 -3.54 12.55
C ALA A 192 -32.65 -4.73 13.41
N THR A 193 -31.87 -5.82 13.45
CA THR A 193 -32.20 -7.01 14.25
C THR A 193 -32.21 -6.70 15.75
N PHE A 194 -31.26 -5.88 16.22
CA PHE A 194 -31.23 -5.40 17.61
C PHE A 194 -32.41 -4.47 17.93
N THR A 195 -32.88 -3.69 16.95
CA THR A 195 -34.00 -2.76 17.12
C THR A 195 -35.33 -3.49 17.19
N ILE A 196 -35.57 -4.48 16.32
CA ILE A 196 -36.81 -5.27 16.30
C ILE A 196 -36.98 -6.05 17.61
N LYS A 197 -35.90 -6.60 18.16
CA LYS A 197 -35.91 -7.35 19.42
C LYS A 197 -36.22 -6.50 20.66
N GLN A 198 -36.20 -5.17 20.54
CA GLN A 198 -36.39 -4.22 21.67
C GLN A 198 -37.84 -4.14 22.18
N SER A 199 -38.81 -4.82 21.55
CA SER A 199 -40.23 -4.72 21.93
C SER A 199 -40.59 -5.33 23.29
N ILE A 200 -39.65 -5.93 24.05
CA ILE A 200 -39.96 -6.59 25.34
C ILE A 200 -38.94 -6.20 26.42
N ARG A 201 -39.14 -5.06 27.08
CA ARG A 201 -38.71 -4.74 28.47
C ARG A 201 -37.30 -5.22 28.88
N THR A 202 -36.30 -5.16 28.00
CA THR A 202 -34.90 -5.50 28.28
C THR A 202 -34.11 -4.28 28.73
N ASN A 203 -33.24 -4.46 29.74
CA ASN A 203 -32.35 -3.42 30.26
C ASN A 203 -31.41 -2.93 29.14
N SER A 204 -31.52 -1.67 28.72
CA SER A 204 -30.85 -1.07 27.56
C SER A 204 -29.33 -1.27 27.54
N GLY A 205 -28.70 -1.48 28.70
CA GLY A 205 -27.26 -1.76 28.81
C GLY A 205 -26.81 -3.05 28.11
N TYR A 206 -27.61 -4.12 28.16
CA TYR A 206 -27.24 -5.39 27.50
C TYR A 206 -27.24 -5.28 25.97
N LEU A 207 -28.06 -4.40 25.40
CA LEU A 207 -28.11 -4.15 23.97
C LEU A 207 -26.88 -3.37 23.48
N VAL A 208 -26.47 -2.35 24.23
CA VAL A 208 -25.25 -1.61 23.92
C VAL A 208 -24.04 -2.55 23.97
N ILE A 209 -23.93 -3.37 25.03
CA ILE A 209 -22.86 -4.37 25.16
C ILE A 209 -22.92 -5.39 24.02
N GLY A 210 -24.11 -5.92 23.70
CA GLY A 210 -24.30 -6.86 22.60
C GLY A 210 -23.92 -6.29 21.24
N GLY A 211 -24.29 -5.03 20.97
CA GLY A 211 -23.94 -4.32 19.73
C GLY A 211 -22.44 -4.07 19.63
N VAL A 212 -21.79 -3.61 20.70
CA VAL A 212 -20.33 -3.38 20.74
C VAL A 212 -19.59 -4.71 20.55
N LEU A 213 -19.99 -5.77 21.25
CA LEU A 213 -19.38 -7.11 21.11
C LEU A 213 -19.56 -7.66 19.70
N THR A 214 -20.74 -7.51 19.10
CA THR A 214 -21.00 -7.97 17.74
C THR A 214 -20.17 -7.18 16.73
N GLY A 215 -20.12 -5.85 16.85
CA GLY A 215 -19.30 -5.00 15.99
C GLY A 215 -17.81 -5.33 16.11
N PHE A 216 -17.33 -5.54 17.33
CA PHE A 216 -15.95 -5.97 17.58
C PHE A 216 -15.66 -7.34 16.96
N LEU A 217 -16.55 -8.32 17.13
CA LEU A 217 -16.37 -9.67 16.58
C LEU A 217 -16.34 -9.65 15.05
N LEU A 218 -17.24 -8.89 14.41
CA LEU A 218 -17.26 -8.74 12.96
C LEU A 218 -16.00 -8.02 12.45
N TYR A 219 -15.55 -6.97 13.14
CA TYR A 219 -14.28 -6.31 12.84
C TYR A 219 -13.12 -7.28 12.92
N PHE A 220 -13.01 -8.03 14.03
CA PHE A 220 -11.93 -8.99 14.25
C PHE A 220 -11.91 -10.10 13.18
N ILE A 221 -13.08 -10.65 12.82
CA ILE A 221 -13.19 -11.64 11.74
C ILE A 221 -12.78 -11.03 10.40
N SER A 222 -13.20 -9.79 10.12
CA SER A 222 -12.85 -9.09 8.89
C SER A 222 -11.34 -8.89 8.75
N ASP A 223 -10.69 -8.49 9.84
CA ASP A 223 -9.24 -8.30 9.90
C ASP A 223 -8.50 -9.62 9.76
N LEU A 224 -8.97 -10.68 10.42
CA LEU A 224 -8.41 -12.03 10.30
C LEU A 224 -8.49 -12.56 8.86
N ILE A 225 -9.64 -12.40 8.18
CA ILE A 225 -9.81 -12.80 6.78
C ILE A 225 -8.86 -12.02 5.86
N THR A 226 -8.72 -10.71 6.10
CA THR A 226 -7.81 -9.85 5.32
C THR A 226 -6.35 -10.27 5.52
N ALA A 227 -5.96 -10.56 6.77
CA ALA A 227 -4.62 -11.04 7.12
C ALA A 227 -4.31 -12.41 6.46
N LEU A 228 -5.28 -13.32 6.40
CA LEU A 228 -5.16 -14.58 5.67
C LEU A 228 -5.03 -14.37 4.15
N GLY A 229 -5.73 -13.36 3.60
CA GLY A 229 -5.60 -12.96 2.20
C GLY A 229 -4.18 -12.54 1.80
N PHE A 230 -3.44 -11.90 2.71
CA PHE A 230 -2.04 -11.49 2.44
C PHE A 230 -1.07 -12.66 2.29
N ARG A 231 -1.37 -13.84 2.84
CA ARG A 231 -0.55 -15.04 2.67
C ARG A 231 -0.79 -15.78 1.35
N GLN A 232 -1.48 -15.17 0.37
CA GLN A 232 -1.86 -15.75 -0.92
C GLN A 232 -2.64 -17.08 -0.84
N SER A 233 -3.19 -17.44 0.33
CA SER A 233 -3.91 -18.69 0.50
C SER A 233 -5.32 -18.66 -0.10
N ILE A 234 -5.85 -17.48 -0.42
CA ILE A 234 -7.21 -17.24 -0.93
C ILE A 234 -7.16 -16.18 -2.05
N PRO A 235 -7.99 -16.27 -3.11
CA PRO A 235 -8.11 -15.23 -4.13
C PRO A 235 -8.44 -13.84 -3.53
N ILE A 236 -7.77 -12.80 -4.03
CA ILE A 236 -7.83 -11.41 -3.54
C ILE A 236 -9.26 -10.89 -3.47
N VAL A 237 -10.03 -11.10 -4.54
CA VAL A 237 -11.42 -10.64 -4.63
C VAL A 237 -12.26 -11.28 -3.52
N LEU A 238 -12.05 -12.57 -3.26
CA LEU A 238 -12.79 -13.27 -2.22
C LEU A 238 -12.38 -12.77 -0.83
N ALA A 239 -11.09 -12.57 -0.58
CA ALA A 239 -10.60 -12.05 0.70
C ALA A 239 -11.13 -10.64 1.01
N ALA A 240 -11.22 -9.76 0.00
CA ALA A 240 -11.73 -8.41 0.17
C ALA A 240 -13.26 -8.35 0.35
N TRP A 241 -14.01 -9.21 -0.35
CA TRP A 241 -15.48 -9.18 -0.34
C TRP A 241 -16.09 -10.08 0.73
N ALA A 242 -15.37 -11.09 1.22
CA ALA A 242 -15.87 -12.05 2.21
C ALA A 242 -16.37 -11.36 3.49
N PRO A 243 -15.67 -10.40 4.11
CA PRO A 243 -16.18 -9.70 5.29
C PRO A 243 -17.57 -9.08 5.07
N SER A 244 -17.71 -8.31 3.98
CA SER A 244 -18.95 -7.64 3.61
C SER A 244 -20.05 -8.63 3.26
N GLY A 245 -19.72 -9.70 2.52
CA GLY A 245 -20.66 -10.76 2.14
C GLY A 245 -21.16 -11.56 3.34
N ILE A 246 -20.28 -11.97 4.26
CA ILE A 246 -20.63 -12.70 5.47
C ILE A 246 -21.52 -11.83 6.36
N CYS A 247 -21.15 -10.56 6.59
CA CYS A 247 -21.98 -9.65 7.37
C CYS A 247 -23.36 -9.46 6.75
N PHE A 248 -23.41 -9.33 5.41
CA PHE A 248 -24.68 -9.15 4.69
C PHE A 248 -25.59 -10.37 4.83
N LEU A 249 -25.04 -11.57 4.61
CA LEU A 249 -25.78 -12.83 4.76
C LEU A 249 -26.26 -13.05 6.19
N LEU A 250 -25.41 -12.77 7.20
CA LEU A 250 -25.78 -12.86 8.61
C LEU A 250 -26.89 -11.87 8.97
N GLY A 251 -26.77 -10.61 8.53
CA GLY A 251 -27.81 -9.60 8.73
C GLY A 251 -29.14 -10.01 8.11
N LEU A 252 -29.11 -10.49 6.87
CA LEU A 252 -30.30 -10.97 6.16
C LEU A 252 -30.95 -12.17 6.88
N ALA A 253 -30.14 -13.16 7.26
CA ALA A 253 -30.62 -14.37 7.94
C ALA A 253 -31.27 -14.04 9.29
N MET A 254 -30.69 -13.13 10.06
CA MET A 254 -31.30 -12.69 11.32
C MET A 254 -32.60 -11.93 11.11
N VAL A 255 -32.68 -11.05 10.10
CA VAL A 255 -33.92 -10.30 9.82
C VAL A 255 -35.05 -11.26 9.42
N PHE A 256 -34.80 -12.20 8.52
CA PHE A 256 -35.82 -13.19 8.13
C PHE A 256 -36.23 -14.09 9.29
N HIS A 257 -35.28 -14.55 10.10
CA HIS A 257 -35.62 -15.36 11.28
C HIS A 257 -36.48 -14.61 12.30
N LEU A 258 -36.34 -13.28 12.38
CA LEU A 258 -37.17 -12.43 13.26
C LEU A 258 -38.52 -12.06 12.65
N GLU A 259 -38.68 -12.16 11.32
CA GLU A 259 -39.93 -11.88 10.61
C GLU A 259 -40.85 -13.11 10.57
N ASP A 260 -40.27 -14.31 10.39
CA ASP A 260 -41.01 -15.58 10.35
C ASP A 260 -41.29 -16.19 11.75
N GLY A 261 -40.67 -15.64 12.79
CA GLY A 261 -40.68 -16.15 14.17
C GLY A 261 -41.61 -15.45 15.15
#